data_AF-A0A649UBD3-F1
#
_entry.id   AF-A0A649UBD3-F1
#
_cell.length_a   1.000
_cell.length_b   1.000
_cell.length_c   1.000
_cell.angle_alpha   90.00
_cell.angle_beta   90.00
_cell.angle_gamma   90.00
#
_symmetry.space_group_name_H-M   'P 1'
#
loop_
_entity.id
_entity.type
_entity.pdbx_description
1 polymer ?
#
loop_
_entity_poly.entity_id
_entity_poly.type
_entity_poly.pdbx_seq_one_letter_code
_entity_poly.pdbx_strand_id
1 'polypeptide(L)'
;VFILCLVPFHVFFSSEFIPTVGNVNSRSIRPRNSMDKSKYQNVSYDFISMFAGFVDGDGYIKLTRATDGYISFELVISLDVRDAELLRYFYSVLQVGRINYYNTTVKYIIGRIDLQEIVFPLLIHHGIYFITHTHRQQYALALHVLTNNIVWYADVPTNLNSNIYPLPTTPAGYLSIPGIGLLVLLWLKDHSTLRLLMSFIFLSDNVNILHFLKLSEFYLIQLELLTYLLLDIQSLMFLPLRI
;
A
#
# COMPACT_ATOMS: atom_id res chain seq x y z
N VAL A 1 -11.51 -23.54 31.72
CA VAL A 1 -12.62 -22.86 31.00
C VAL A 1 -11.99 -21.83 30.08
N PHE A 2 -11.68 -22.22 28.85
CA PHE A 2 -11.12 -21.33 27.84
C PHE A 2 -12.26 -20.54 27.22
N ILE A 3 -12.33 -19.25 27.51
CA ILE A 3 -13.22 -18.33 26.81
C ILE A 3 -12.52 -18.00 25.48
N LEU A 4 -12.94 -18.69 24.42
CA LEU A 4 -12.72 -18.26 23.05
C LEU A 4 -13.40 -16.89 22.88
N CYS A 5 -12.65 -15.82 23.09
CA CYS A 5 -13.08 -14.48 22.76
C CYS A 5 -13.01 -14.33 21.24
N LEU A 6 -14.04 -14.82 20.55
CA LEU A 6 -14.31 -14.49 19.16
C LEU A 6 -14.57 -12.99 19.12
N VAL A 7 -13.57 -12.20 18.74
CA VAL A 7 -13.78 -10.78 18.40
C VAL A 7 -14.47 -10.77 17.03
N PRO A 8 -15.74 -10.38 16.93
CA PRO A 8 -16.42 -10.32 15.65
C PRO A 8 -16.12 -8.94 15.08
N PHE A 9 -15.07 -8.79 14.29
CA PHE A 9 -14.93 -7.60 13.46
C PHE A 9 -14.39 -7.93 12.07
N HIS A 10 -15.10 -8.83 11.41
CA HIS A 10 -15.21 -8.76 9.97
C HIS A 10 -16.56 -8.15 9.64
N VAL A 11 -16.60 -6.82 9.46
CA VAL A 11 -17.46 -6.33 8.37
C VAL A 11 -16.73 -6.74 7.10
N PHE A 12 -16.85 -8.01 6.71
CA PHE A 12 -16.70 -8.37 5.32
C PHE A 12 -17.78 -7.55 4.63
N PHE A 13 -17.39 -6.46 3.98
CA PHE A 13 -18.22 -5.89 2.94
C PHE A 13 -18.25 -6.95 1.82
N SER A 14 -19.07 -7.99 2.00
CA SER A 14 -19.58 -8.81 0.91
C SER A 14 -20.65 -7.99 0.20
N SER A 15 -20.31 -6.77 -0.20
CA SER A 15 -21.12 -6.05 -1.15
C SER A 15 -20.77 -6.67 -2.50
N GLU A 16 -21.73 -7.31 -3.14
CA GLU A 16 -21.63 -7.77 -4.53
C GLU A 16 -21.22 -6.63 -5.49
N PHE A 17 -21.25 -5.37 -5.03
CA PHE A 17 -20.96 -4.19 -5.81
C PHE A 17 -19.83 -3.36 -5.20
N ILE A 18 -18.93 -2.91 -6.06
CA ILE A 18 -17.86 -1.96 -5.74
C ILE A 18 -18.49 -0.56 -5.66
N PRO A 19 -18.58 0.07 -4.46
CA PRO A 19 -19.29 1.34 -4.30
C PRO A 19 -18.51 2.49 -4.95
N THR A 20 -19.18 3.58 -5.32
CA THR A 20 -18.49 4.83 -5.68
C THR A 20 -18.09 5.59 -4.42
N VAL A 21 -16.89 6.17 -4.39
CA VAL A 21 -16.46 7.07 -3.32
C VAL A 21 -16.90 8.51 -3.62
N GLY A 22 -17.76 9.07 -2.78
CA GLY A 22 -18.26 10.44 -2.92
C GLY A 22 -19.28 10.61 -4.05
N ASN A 23 -19.49 11.85 -4.49
CA ASN A 23 -20.36 12.15 -5.63
C ASN A 23 -19.55 12.29 -6.93
N VAL A 24 -20.03 11.70 -8.02
CA VAL A 24 -19.43 11.79 -9.35
C VAL A 24 -20.43 12.47 -10.28
N ASN A 25 -19.98 13.53 -10.96
CA ASN A 25 -20.79 14.19 -11.96
C ASN A 25 -21.02 13.25 -13.16
N SER A 26 -22.27 12.88 -13.40
CA SER A 26 -22.67 11.98 -14.50
C SER A 26 -22.22 12.45 -15.88
N ARG A 27 -22.08 13.77 -16.09
CA ARG A 27 -21.59 14.35 -17.35
C ARG A 27 -20.09 14.17 -17.55
N SER A 28 -19.34 13.98 -16.47
CA SER A 28 -17.88 13.81 -16.51
C SER A 28 -17.49 12.34 -16.63
N ILE A 29 -18.43 11.42 -16.40
CA ILE A 29 -18.27 10.01 -16.74
C ILE A 29 -18.13 9.95 -18.25
N ARG A 30 -16.94 9.59 -18.73
CA ARG A 30 -16.70 9.42 -20.17
C ARG A 30 -17.75 8.44 -20.71
N PRO A 31 -18.20 8.58 -21.97
CA PRO A 31 -19.10 7.63 -22.63
C PRO A 31 -18.44 6.26 -22.91
N ARG A 32 -17.43 5.87 -22.12
CA ARG A 32 -17.09 4.47 -21.93
C ARG A 32 -18.36 3.83 -21.37
N ASN A 33 -19.01 2.95 -22.15
CA ASN A 33 -20.16 2.12 -21.79
C ASN A 33 -20.36 2.11 -20.28
N SER A 34 -21.43 2.77 -19.79
CA SER A 34 -21.84 2.85 -18.38
C SER A 34 -21.00 1.95 -17.49
N MET A 35 -19.94 2.52 -16.90
CA MET A 35 -18.77 1.80 -16.37
C MET A 35 -19.18 0.48 -15.71
N ASP A 36 -19.10 -0.61 -16.47
CA ASP A 36 -19.60 -1.90 -16.00
C ASP A 36 -18.68 -2.37 -14.89
N LYS A 37 -19.11 -2.17 -13.65
CA LYS A 37 -18.31 -2.47 -12.47
C LYS A 37 -18.16 -3.96 -12.23
N SER A 38 -18.96 -4.79 -12.90
CA SER A 38 -18.87 -6.25 -12.77
C SER A 38 -17.48 -6.76 -13.12
N LYS A 39 -16.80 -6.16 -14.11
CA LYS A 39 -15.45 -6.56 -14.51
C LYS A 39 -14.39 -6.36 -13.42
N TYR A 40 -14.66 -5.46 -12.46
CA TYR A 40 -13.74 -5.16 -11.36
C TYR A 40 -13.95 -6.07 -10.14
N GLN A 41 -15.07 -6.80 -10.06
CA GLN A 41 -15.33 -7.76 -8.98
C GLN A 41 -14.28 -8.88 -8.96
N ASN A 42 -13.75 -9.23 -10.13
CA ASN A 42 -12.76 -10.28 -10.29
C ASN A 42 -11.30 -9.79 -10.17
N VAL A 43 -11.07 -8.51 -9.90
CA VAL A 43 -9.70 -8.03 -9.68
C VAL A 43 -9.21 -8.55 -8.34
N SER A 44 -8.14 -9.35 -8.37
CA SER A 44 -7.66 -10.04 -7.18
C SER A 44 -7.08 -9.07 -6.14
N TYR A 45 -7.40 -9.34 -4.88
CA TYR A 45 -6.38 -9.80 -3.94
C TYR A 45 -4.98 -9.16 -4.12
N ASP A 46 -4.11 -10.06 -4.59
CA ASP A 46 -2.68 -9.87 -4.80
C ASP A 46 -2.36 -8.74 -5.76
N PHE A 47 -3.17 -8.53 -6.82
CA PHE A 47 -2.94 -7.46 -7.76
C PHE A 47 -3.09 -6.09 -7.08
N ILE A 48 -4.17 -5.87 -6.33
CA ILE A 48 -4.40 -4.59 -5.64
C ILE A 48 -3.37 -4.37 -4.53
N SER A 49 -2.98 -5.44 -3.82
CA SER A 49 -1.92 -5.34 -2.81
C SER A 49 -0.59 -4.94 -3.43
N MET A 50 -0.21 -5.57 -4.55
CA MET A 50 1.01 -5.22 -5.29
C MET A 50 0.93 -3.80 -5.83
N PHE A 51 -0.20 -3.40 -6.42
CA PHE A 51 -0.41 -2.06 -6.94
C PHE A 51 -0.30 -1.00 -5.84
N ALA A 52 -0.91 -1.23 -4.67
CA ALA A 52 -0.83 -0.32 -3.53
C ALA A 52 0.60 -0.19 -2.99
N GLY A 53 1.32 -1.31 -2.87
CA GLY A 53 2.74 -1.31 -2.49
C GLY A 53 3.61 -0.54 -3.49
N PHE A 54 3.30 -0.65 -4.79
CA PHE A 54 3.99 0.10 -5.83
C PHE A 54 3.72 1.60 -5.76
N VAL A 55 2.47 1.99 -5.49
CA VAL A 55 2.11 3.39 -5.27
C VAL A 55 2.82 3.94 -4.02
N ASP A 56 2.97 3.15 -2.97
CA ASP A 56 3.71 3.56 -1.77
C ASP A 56 5.21 3.81 -2.03
N GLY A 57 5.81 3.06 -2.97
CA GLY A 57 7.22 3.18 -3.33
C GLY A 57 7.51 4.29 -4.34
N ASP A 58 6.85 4.25 -5.51
CA ASP A 58 7.15 5.09 -6.68
C ASP A 58 5.98 5.98 -7.12
N GLY A 59 4.88 5.96 -6.36
CA GLY A 59 3.69 6.74 -6.62
C GLY A 59 3.55 7.96 -5.72
N TYR A 60 2.49 8.72 -5.97
CA TYR A 60 1.92 9.68 -5.04
C TYR A 60 0.47 10.00 -5.40
N ILE A 61 -0.31 10.38 -4.40
CA ILE A 61 -1.67 10.92 -4.57
C ILE A 61 -1.58 12.44 -4.42
N LYS A 62 -1.89 13.15 -5.49
CA LYS A 62 -1.75 14.59 -5.60
C LYS A 62 -3.11 15.27 -5.55
N LEU A 63 -3.21 16.23 -4.65
CA LEU A 63 -4.31 17.19 -4.56
C LEU A 63 -3.73 18.59 -4.76
N THR A 64 -4.15 19.29 -5.80
CA THR A 64 -3.60 20.61 -6.17
C THR A 64 -4.67 21.60 -6.54
N ARG A 65 -4.34 22.89 -6.43
CA ARG A 65 -5.19 23.99 -6.88
C ARG A 65 -5.09 24.15 -8.39
N ALA A 66 -6.22 23.97 -9.08
CA ALA A 66 -6.34 24.32 -10.49
C ALA A 66 -6.39 25.85 -10.68
N THR A 67 -6.19 26.33 -11.91
CA THR A 67 -6.11 27.77 -12.22
C THR A 67 -7.41 28.53 -11.93
N ASP A 68 -8.54 27.84 -12.00
CA ASP A 68 -9.88 28.35 -11.69
C ASP A 68 -10.24 28.23 -10.19
N GLY A 69 -9.33 27.70 -9.36
CA GLY A 69 -9.53 27.54 -7.92
C GLY A 69 -10.18 26.21 -7.50
N TYR A 70 -10.55 25.34 -8.45
CA TYR A 70 -11.03 24.00 -8.12
C TYR A 70 -9.91 23.06 -7.67
N ILE A 71 -10.30 21.95 -7.06
CA ILE A 71 -9.40 20.86 -6.70
C ILE A 71 -9.12 19.99 -7.92
N SER A 72 -7.86 19.91 -8.33
CA SER A 72 -7.33 18.89 -9.22
C SER A 72 -6.81 17.71 -8.42
N PHE A 73 -7.19 16.49 -8.83
CA PHE A 73 -6.97 15.27 -8.08
C PHE A 73 -6.50 14.13 -8.99
N GLU A 74 -5.29 13.61 -8.72
CA GLU A 74 -4.65 12.56 -9.54
C GLU A 74 -3.76 11.65 -8.69
N LEU A 75 -3.71 10.36 -9.04
CA LEU A 75 -2.68 9.41 -8.61
C LEU A 75 -1.68 9.29 -9.75
N VAL A 76 -0.40 9.41 -9.42
CA VAL A 76 0.69 9.37 -10.41
C VAL A 76 1.71 8.35 -9.96
N ILE A 77 2.08 7.45 -10.86
CA ILE A 77 3.26 6.58 -10.74
C ILE A 77 4.23 7.01 -11.83
N SER A 78 5.49 7.26 -11.48
CA SER A 78 6.50 7.77 -12.42
C SER A 78 7.73 6.87 -12.40
N LEU A 79 8.02 6.22 -13.52
CA LEU A 79 9.16 5.30 -13.67
C LEU A 79 10.10 5.72 -14.78
N ASP A 80 11.27 5.06 -14.84
CA ASP A 80 12.15 5.08 -16.00
C ASP A 80 11.43 4.45 -17.21
N VAL A 81 11.70 4.95 -18.41
CA VAL A 81 11.05 4.48 -19.65
C VAL A 81 11.27 2.98 -19.90
N ARG A 82 12.36 2.39 -19.36
CA ARG A 82 12.65 0.95 -19.44
C ARG A 82 11.58 0.10 -18.74
N ASP A 83 10.94 0.64 -17.72
CA ASP A 83 9.93 -0.04 -16.92
C ASP A 83 8.49 0.23 -17.41
N ALA A 84 8.33 0.77 -18.63
CA ALA A 84 7.03 1.11 -19.20
C ALA A 84 6.06 -0.08 -19.31
N GLU A 85 6.56 -1.30 -19.47
CA GLU A 85 5.72 -2.50 -19.52
C GLU A 85 4.98 -2.75 -18.21
N LEU A 86 5.58 -2.41 -17.06
CA LEU A 86 4.90 -2.54 -15.77
C LEU A 86 3.69 -1.60 -15.68
N LEU A 87 3.83 -0.36 -16.16
CA LEU A 87 2.72 0.57 -16.21
C LEU A 87 1.65 0.14 -17.22
N ARG A 88 2.04 -0.49 -18.34
CA ARG A 88 1.10 -1.09 -19.30
C ARG A 88 0.34 -2.27 -18.68
N TYR A 89 0.98 -3.06 -17.84
CA TYR A 89 0.33 -4.12 -17.08
C TYR A 89 -0.70 -3.56 -16.09
N PHE A 90 -0.36 -2.54 -15.30
CA PHE A 90 -1.35 -1.90 -14.43
C PHE A 90 -2.54 -1.35 -15.23
N TYR A 91 -2.27 -0.71 -16.37
CA TYR A 91 -3.31 -0.20 -17.25
C TYR A 91 -4.17 -1.31 -17.86
N SER A 92 -3.61 -2.47 -18.21
CA SER A 92 -4.39 -3.56 -18.82
C SER A 92 -5.37 -4.21 -17.84
N VAL A 93 -4.99 -4.30 -16.56
CA VAL A 93 -5.84 -4.83 -15.49
C VAL A 93 -6.89 -3.81 -15.04
N LEU A 94 -6.48 -2.57 -14.75
CA LEU A 94 -7.38 -1.53 -14.22
C LEU A 94 -8.21 -0.86 -15.32
N GLN A 95 -7.71 -0.81 -16.55
CA GLN A 95 -8.36 -0.17 -17.71
C GLN A 95 -8.81 1.28 -17.47
N VAL A 96 -8.12 1.99 -16.58
CA VAL A 96 -8.39 3.39 -16.20
C VAL A 96 -7.12 4.23 -16.27
N GLY A 97 -7.26 5.56 -16.24
CA GLY A 97 -6.13 6.49 -16.33
C GLY A 97 -5.56 6.61 -17.75
N ARG A 98 -4.31 7.08 -17.82
CA ARG A 98 -3.54 7.28 -19.05
C ARG A 98 -2.05 7.08 -18.79
N ILE A 99 -1.33 6.60 -19.79
CA ILE A 99 0.13 6.50 -19.77
C ILE A 99 0.70 7.60 -20.65
N ASN A 100 1.58 8.41 -20.08
CA ASN A 100 2.28 9.49 -20.78
C ASN A 100 3.77 9.19 -20.85
N TYR A 101 4.35 9.32 -22.04
CA TYR A 101 5.78 9.17 -22.27
C TYR A 101 6.47 10.53 -22.28
N TYR A 102 7.59 10.61 -21.59
CA TYR A 102 8.54 11.71 -21.61
C TYR A 102 9.91 11.16 -22.03
N ASN A 103 10.91 12.03 -22.19
CA ASN A 103 12.20 11.65 -22.76
C ASN A 103 12.87 10.45 -22.05
N THR A 104 12.90 10.48 -20.72
CA THR A 104 13.56 9.43 -19.90
C THR A 104 12.61 8.73 -18.93
N THR A 105 11.37 9.21 -18.84
CA THR A 105 10.40 8.74 -17.85
C THR A 105 9.06 8.45 -18.48
N VAL A 106 8.32 7.56 -17.85
CA VAL A 106 6.95 7.20 -18.22
C VAL A 106 6.07 7.36 -16.98
N LYS A 107 4.90 7.96 -17.16
CA LYS A 107 3.96 8.22 -16.06
C LYS A 107 2.64 7.53 -16.29
N TYR A 108 2.16 6.81 -15.29
CA TYR A 108 0.79 6.32 -15.24
C TYR A 108 -0.02 7.24 -14.34
N ILE A 109 -1.02 7.92 -14.93
CA ILE A 109 -1.82 8.95 -14.26
C ILE A 109 -3.28 8.50 -14.23
N ILE A 110 -3.82 8.34 -13.02
CA ILE A 110 -5.23 8.00 -12.78
C ILE A 110 -5.93 9.24 -12.22
N GLY A 111 -6.93 9.73 -12.94
CA GLY A 111 -7.64 10.97 -12.57
C GLY A 111 -8.75 10.75 -11.56
N ARG A 112 -9.30 11.86 -11.04
CA ARG A 112 -10.35 11.88 -10.02
C ARG A 112 -11.47 10.87 -10.19
N ILE A 113 -12.10 10.84 -11.36
CA ILE A 113 -13.27 9.99 -11.59
C ILE A 113 -12.89 8.51 -11.51
N ASP A 114 -11.77 8.13 -12.12
CA ASP A 114 -11.28 6.76 -12.08
C ASP A 114 -10.87 6.33 -10.66
N LEU A 115 -10.37 7.26 -9.85
CA LEU A 115 -10.08 7.03 -8.43
C LEU A 115 -11.37 6.82 -7.62
N GLN A 116 -12.39 7.65 -7.84
CA GLN A 116 -13.70 7.56 -7.16
C GLN A 116 -14.47 6.29 -7.52
N GLU A 117 -14.39 5.86 -8.78
CA GLU A 117 -15.20 4.77 -9.31
C GLU A 117 -14.54 3.40 -9.15
N ILE A 118 -13.20 3.33 -9.27
CA ILE A 118 -12.48 2.06 -9.38
C ILE A 118 -11.41 1.89 -8.31
N VAL A 119 -10.37 2.73 -8.30
CA VAL A 119 -9.15 2.45 -7.51
C VAL A 119 -9.41 2.52 -6.02
N PHE A 120 -10.02 3.60 -5.51
CA PHE A 120 -10.29 3.72 -4.08
C PHE A 120 -11.34 2.71 -3.59
N PRO A 121 -12.43 2.48 -4.34
CA PRO A 121 -13.34 1.38 -4.02
C PRO A 121 -12.67 0.02 -3.93
N LEU A 122 -11.73 -0.32 -4.84
CA LEU A 122 -11.00 -1.58 -4.80
C LEU A 122 -10.09 -1.69 -3.56
N LEU A 123 -9.40 -0.59 -3.19
CA LEU A 123 -8.61 -0.55 -1.95
C LEU A 123 -9.50 -0.79 -0.72
N ILE A 124 -10.67 -0.15 -0.66
CA ILE A 124 -11.63 -0.29 0.45
C ILE A 124 -12.20 -1.71 0.49
N HIS A 125 -12.66 -2.22 -0.66
CA HIS A 125 -13.23 -3.57 -0.81
C HIS A 125 -12.26 -4.66 -0.32
N HIS A 126 -10.97 -4.52 -0.65
CA HIS A 126 -9.93 -5.46 -0.26
C HIS A 126 -9.30 -5.17 1.11
N GLY A 127 -9.70 -4.09 1.80
CA GLY A 127 -9.13 -3.69 3.08
C GLY A 127 -7.63 -3.39 3.00
N ILE A 128 -7.18 -2.77 1.89
CA ILE A 128 -5.78 -2.46 1.64
C ILE A 128 -5.48 -1.02 2.07
N TYR A 129 -4.36 -0.87 2.79
CA TYR A 129 -3.91 0.40 3.36
C TYR A 129 -2.51 0.74 2.89
N PHE A 130 -2.22 2.03 2.76
CA PHE A 130 -0.87 2.52 2.54
C PHE A 130 0.00 2.38 3.80
N ILE A 131 1.25 1.96 3.62
CA ILE A 131 2.23 1.67 4.66
C ILE A 131 2.98 2.94 5.05
N THR A 132 3.24 3.85 4.12
CA THR A 132 3.98 5.07 4.43
C THR A 132 3.07 6.12 5.06
N HIS A 133 3.60 6.90 6.01
CA HIS A 133 2.82 7.96 6.67
C HIS A 133 2.31 8.99 5.66
N THR A 134 3.15 9.38 4.70
CA THR A 134 2.82 10.35 3.66
C THR A 134 1.66 9.87 2.78
N HIS A 135 1.71 8.64 2.25
CA HIS A 135 0.63 8.14 1.39
C HIS A 135 -0.67 7.91 2.17
N ARG A 136 -0.59 7.50 3.45
CA ARG A 136 -1.78 7.48 4.31
C ARG A 136 -2.42 8.85 4.46
N GLN A 137 -1.62 9.89 4.69
CA GLN A 137 -2.15 11.26 4.80
C GLN A 137 -2.76 11.74 3.48
N GLN A 138 -2.09 11.50 2.36
CA GLN A 138 -2.61 11.85 1.04
C GLN A 138 -3.92 11.11 0.72
N TYR A 139 -3.98 9.82 1.02
CA TYR A 139 -5.18 9.00 0.85
C TYR A 139 -6.32 9.41 1.78
N ALA A 140 -6.03 9.69 3.06
CA ALA A 140 -7.03 10.16 4.02
C ALA A 140 -7.61 11.51 3.62
N LEU A 141 -6.76 12.46 3.22
CA LEU A 141 -7.16 13.76 2.71
C LEU A 141 -8.03 13.61 1.45
N ALA A 142 -7.61 12.74 0.53
CA ALA A 142 -8.36 12.42 -0.67
C ALA A 142 -9.77 11.90 -0.35
N LEU A 143 -9.87 10.85 0.48
CA LEU A 143 -11.16 10.29 0.87
C LEU A 143 -12.03 11.33 1.56
N HIS A 144 -11.47 12.18 2.43
CA HIS A 144 -12.21 13.26 3.08
C HIS A 144 -12.79 14.25 2.09
N VAL A 145 -11.98 14.73 1.13
CA VAL A 145 -12.40 15.66 0.08
C VAL A 145 -13.51 15.05 -0.78
N LEU A 146 -13.39 13.78 -1.14
CA LEU A 146 -14.36 13.10 -1.99
C LEU A 146 -15.69 12.82 -1.26
N THR A 147 -15.62 12.31 -0.03
CA THR A 147 -16.81 11.97 0.77
C THR A 147 -17.62 13.19 1.19
N ASN A 148 -16.95 14.32 1.46
CA ASN A 148 -17.61 15.58 1.82
C ASN A 148 -17.93 16.47 0.61
N ASN A 149 -17.72 15.96 -0.62
CA ASN A 149 -17.96 16.69 -1.86
C ASN A 149 -17.30 18.08 -1.89
N ILE A 150 -16.07 18.17 -1.39
CA ILE A 150 -15.30 19.41 -1.43
C ILE A 150 -14.87 19.65 -2.88
N VAL A 151 -15.23 20.82 -3.39
CA VAL A 151 -15.02 21.22 -4.80
C VAL A 151 -13.93 22.28 -4.91
N TRP A 152 -13.94 23.27 -4.02
CA TRP A 152 -12.99 24.37 -4.02
C TRP A 152 -11.74 24.06 -3.22
N TYR A 153 -10.58 24.45 -3.74
CA TYR A 153 -9.32 24.18 -3.07
C TYR A 153 -9.18 24.94 -1.74
N ALA A 154 -9.81 26.11 -1.62
CA ALA A 154 -9.80 26.90 -0.39
C ALA A 154 -10.50 26.21 0.79
N ASP A 155 -11.43 25.29 0.49
CA ASP A 155 -12.20 24.55 1.49
C ASP A 155 -11.47 23.27 1.94
N VAL A 156 -10.30 22.99 1.36
CA VAL A 156 -9.49 21.83 1.74
C VAL A 156 -8.91 22.07 3.13
N PRO A 157 -9.19 21.20 4.11
CA PRO A 157 -8.64 21.35 5.45
C PRO A 157 -7.11 21.27 5.43
N THR A 158 -6.47 22.24 6.07
CA THR A 158 -5.00 22.29 6.21
C THR A 158 -4.48 21.29 7.24
N ASN A 159 -5.30 20.94 8.22
CA ASN A 159 -4.98 19.98 9.28
C ASN A 159 -6.07 18.91 9.36
N LEU A 160 -5.91 17.81 8.62
CA LEU A 160 -6.71 16.62 8.88
C LEU A 160 -6.19 15.93 10.14
N ASN A 161 -7.11 15.56 11.02
CA ASN A 161 -6.80 14.58 12.07
C ASN A 161 -6.37 13.28 11.39
N SER A 162 -5.12 12.88 11.61
CA SER A 162 -4.52 11.65 11.05
C SER A 162 -5.25 10.37 11.47
N ASN A 163 -6.16 10.45 12.43
CA ASN A 163 -6.94 9.33 12.96
C ASN A 163 -8.20 8.99 12.16
N ILE A 164 -8.48 9.64 11.03
CA ILE A 164 -9.71 9.37 10.25
C ILE A 164 -9.70 7.95 9.65
N TYR A 165 -8.53 7.38 9.40
CA TYR A 165 -8.36 5.98 8.99
C TYR A 165 -7.28 5.31 9.87
N PRO A 166 -7.64 4.86 11.08
CA PRO A 166 -6.66 4.33 12.02
C PRO A 166 -6.08 3.04 11.46
N LEU A 167 -4.75 2.96 11.47
CA LEU A 167 -4.07 1.68 11.30
C LEU A 167 -4.41 0.76 12.48
N PRO A 168 -4.26 -0.56 12.32
CA PRO A 168 -4.26 -1.44 13.46
C PRO A 168 -3.23 -0.97 14.49
N THR A 169 -3.65 -0.86 15.75
CA THR A 169 -2.78 -0.45 16.85
C THR A 169 -2.08 -1.63 17.50
N THR A 170 -2.47 -2.86 17.14
CA THR A 170 -1.94 -4.10 17.68
C THR A 170 -1.22 -4.91 16.60
N PRO A 171 -0.17 -5.68 16.95
CA PRO A 171 0.50 -6.60 16.02
C PRO A 171 -0.47 -7.59 15.37
N ALA A 172 -1.40 -8.15 16.15
CA ALA A 172 -2.44 -9.06 15.66
C ALA A 172 -3.34 -8.39 14.61
N GLY A 173 -3.62 -7.09 14.77
CA GLY A 173 -4.37 -6.32 13.81
C GLY A 173 -3.64 -6.14 12.47
N TYR A 174 -2.31 -5.98 12.46
CA TYR A 174 -1.54 -5.99 11.21
C TYR A 174 -1.50 -7.37 10.54
N LEU A 175 -1.45 -8.45 11.32
CA LEU A 175 -1.55 -9.82 10.79
C LEU A 175 -2.93 -10.15 10.23
N SER A 176 -3.97 -9.45 10.70
CA SER A 176 -5.32 -9.55 10.17
C SER A 176 -5.52 -8.77 8.87
N ILE A 177 -4.57 -7.90 8.49
CA ILE A 177 -4.53 -7.33 7.15
C ILE A 177 -4.14 -8.47 6.19
N PRO A 178 -4.94 -8.75 5.15
CA PRO A 178 -4.58 -9.80 4.20
C PRO A 178 -3.20 -9.48 3.56
N GLY A 179 -2.50 -10.48 3.04
CA GLY A 179 -1.18 -10.29 2.42
C GLY A 179 0.01 -10.10 3.38
N ILE A 180 -0.10 -9.27 4.44
CA ILE A 180 1.00 -9.02 5.39
C ILE A 180 1.33 -10.29 6.20
N GLY A 181 0.32 -10.99 6.70
CA GLY A 181 0.53 -12.25 7.42
C GLY A 181 1.25 -13.29 6.56
N LEU A 182 0.91 -13.37 5.26
CA LEU A 182 1.54 -14.31 4.34
C LEU A 182 2.98 -13.90 3.99
N LEU A 183 3.26 -12.62 3.75
CA LEU A 183 4.61 -12.11 3.51
C LEU A 183 5.54 -12.34 4.71
N VAL A 184 5.04 -12.09 5.93
CA VAL A 184 5.78 -12.37 7.16
C VAL A 184 6.02 -13.88 7.31
N LEU A 185 5.02 -14.72 7.04
CA LEU A 185 5.16 -16.17 7.10
C LEU A 185 6.11 -16.73 6.05
N LEU A 186 6.14 -16.16 4.84
CA LEU A 186 7.07 -16.53 3.76
C LEU A 186 8.49 -16.09 4.11
N TRP A 187 8.68 -14.86 4.58
CA TRP A 187 9.98 -14.38 5.03
C TRP A 187 10.54 -15.19 6.21
N LEU A 188 9.67 -15.57 7.16
CA LEU A 188 10.02 -16.46 8.28
C LEU A 188 10.22 -17.91 7.87
N LYS A 189 9.68 -18.36 6.73
CA LYS A 189 9.90 -19.73 6.22
C LYS A 189 11.34 -19.92 5.77
N ASP A 190 11.95 -18.87 5.21
CA ASP A 190 13.34 -18.89 4.73
C ASP A 190 14.37 -18.63 5.84
N HIS A 191 13.94 -18.23 7.05
CA HIS A 191 14.82 -17.93 8.18
C HIS A 191 14.41 -18.70 9.44
N SER A 192 14.87 -19.95 9.54
CA SER A 192 14.52 -20.90 10.61
C SER A 192 14.84 -20.42 12.03
N THR A 193 15.87 -19.58 12.22
CA THR A 193 16.25 -18.98 13.51
C THR A 193 15.32 -17.86 13.96
N LEU A 194 14.72 -17.10 13.03
CA LEU A 194 13.79 -16.00 13.35
C LEU A 194 12.39 -16.51 13.71
N ARG A 195 12.02 -17.73 13.29
CA ARG A 195 10.78 -18.42 13.72
C ARG A 195 10.70 -18.62 15.23
N LEU A 196 11.82 -18.98 15.88
CA LEU A 196 11.88 -19.20 17.33
C LEU A 196 11.82 -17.88 18.10
N LEU A 197 12.48 -16.84 17.60
CA LEU A 197 12.45 -15.51 18.23
C LEU A 197 11.05 -14.89 18.16
N MET A 198 10.37 -15.01 17.01
CA MET A 198 9.01 -14.48 16.85
C MET A 198 7.96 -15.25 17.65
N SER A 199 8.07 -16.58 17.77
CA SER A 199 7.15 -17.35 18.62
C SER A 199 7.26 -16.97 20.10
N PHE A 200 8.44 -16.54 20.57
CA PHE A 200 8.62 -15.94 21.90
C PHE A 200 8.01 -14.53 22.02
N ILE A 201 8.09 -13.70 20.97
CA ILE A 201 7.54 -12.34 20.97
C ILE A 201 6.01 -12.34 20.87
N PHE A 202 5.42 -13.25 20.09
CA PHE A 202 3.96 -13.41 19.98
C PHE A 202 3.29 -13.93 21.27
N LEU A 203 4.06 -14.45 22.23
CA LEU A 203 3.60 -14.82 23.56
C LEU A 203 3.64 -13.66 24.56
N SER A 204 4.20 -12.50 24.17
CA SER A 204 4.40 -11.34 25.04
C SER A 204 3.61 -10.14 24.52
N ASP A 205 2.44 -9.88 25.11
CA ASP A 205 1.51 -8.79 24.74
C ASP A 205 2.06 -7.35 24.86
N ASN A 206 3.33 -7.17 25.27
CA ASN A 206 3.89 -5.88 25.67
C ASN A 206 5.08 -5.35 24.84
N VAL A 207 5.35 -5.88 23.64
CA VAL A 207 6.49 -5.38 22.82
C VAL A 207 6.05 -4.27 21.86
N ASN A 208 6.58 -3.07 22.06
CA ASN A 208 6.37 -1.92 21.16
C ASN A 208 7.11 -2.12 19.83
N ILE A 209 6.37 -2.38 18.75
CA ILE A 209 6.89 -2.71 17.42
C ILE A 209 7.80 -1.61 16.86
N LEU A 210 7.60 -0.33 17.18
CA LEU A 210 8.46 0.74 16.68
C LEU A 210 9.87 0.70 17.29
N HIS A 211 9.96 0.26 18.55
CA HIS A 211 11.25 -0.01 19.21
C HIS A 211 11.87 -1.31 18.69
N PHE A 212 11.04 -2.30 18.37
CA PHE A 212 11.47 -3.56 17.78
C PHE A 212 11.95 -3.42 16.32
N LEU A 213 11.31 -2.60 15.48
CA LEU A 213 11.75 -2.35 14.10
C LEU A 213 13.10 -1.64 14.07
N LYS A 214 13.31 -0.68 15.00
CA LYS A 214 14.61 -0.05 15.23
C LYS A 214 15.66 -1.05 15.73
N LEU A 215 15.28 -1.96 16.63
CA LEU A 215 16.15 -3.04 17.08
C LEU A 215 16.42 -4.07 15.96
N SER A 216 15.44 -4.38 15.11
CA SER A 216 15.60 -5.35 14.03
C SER A 216 16.49 -4.80 12.93
N GLU A 217 16.43 -3.49 12.62
CA GLU A 217 17.44 -2.83 11.78
C GLU A 217 18.84 -2.91 12.41
N PHE A 218 18.94 -2.67 13.74
CA PHE A 218 20.21 -2.79 14.46
C PHE A 218 20.77 -4.22 14.46
N TYR A 219 19.92 -5.23 14.62
CA TYR A 219 20.28 -6.65 14.58
C TYR A 219 20.55 -7.14 13.15
N LEU A 220 19.86 -6.63 12.13
CA LEU A 220 20.15 -6.89 10.70
C LEU A 220 21.54 -6.39 10.34
N ILE A 221 21.89 -5.17 10.78
CA ILE A 221 23.23 -4.59 10.57
C ILE A 221 24.29 -5.42 11.31
N GLN A 222 24.01 -5.86 12.55
CA GLN A 222 24.95 -6.73 13.28
C GLN A 222 25.10 -8.12 12.66
N LEU A 223 24.02 -8.71 12.12
CA LEU A 223 24.05 -9.99 11.43
C LEU A 223 24.80 -9.90 10.10
N GLU A 224 24.59 -8.83 9.31
CA GLU A 224 25.37 -8.55 8.11
C GLU A 224 26.87 -8.40 8.45
N LEU A 225 27.21 -7.59 9.45
CA LEU A 225 28.59 -7.42 9.92
C LEU A 225 29.21 -8.74 10.39
N LEU A 226 28.45 -9.59 11.09
CA LEU A 226 28.92 -10.89 11.55
C LEU A 226 29.15 -11.85 10.37
N THR A 227 28.29 -11.83 9.34
CA THR A 227 28.49 -12.62 8.12
C THR A 227 29.69 -12.14 7.30
N TYR A 228 29.92 -10.83 7.21
CA TYR A 228 31.14 -10.30 6.57
C TYR A 228 32.40 -10.68 7.35
N LEU A 229 32.38 -10.60 8.68
CA LEU A 229 33.51 -11.00 9.53
C LEU A 229 33.81 -12.51 9.39
N LEU A 230 32.78 -13.35 9.31
CA LEU A 230 32.92 -14.80 9.15
C LEU A 230 33.41 -15.18 7.74
N LEU A 231 33.00 -14.45 6.70
CA LEU A 231 33.50 -14.62 5.33
C LEU A 231 34.96 -14.19 5.19
N ASP A 232 35.39 -13.13 5.87
CA ASP A 232 36.80 -12.73 5.93
C ASP A 232 37.67 -13.72 6.71
N ILE A 233 37.15 -14.27 7.81
CA ILE A 233 37.86 -15.31 8.57
C ILE A 233 37.98 -16.60 7.74
N GLN A 234 36.98 -16.95 6.93
CA GLN A 234 37.07 -18.08 6.00
C GLN A 234 38.08 -17.82 4.87
N SER A 235 38.13 -16.61 4.31
CA SER A 235 39.10 -16.28 3.26
C SER A 235 40.55 -16.32 3.77
N LEU A 236 40.76 -15.97 5.04
CA LEU A 236 42.04 -16.09 5.76
C LEU A 236 42.44 -17.54 6.09
N MET A 237 41.47 -18.44 6.32
CA MET A 237 41.73 -19.86 6.59
C MET A 237 42.03 -20.71 5.35
N PHE A 238 41.81 -20.18 4.14
CA PHE A 238 42.06 -20.89 2.86
C PHE A 238 43.31 -20.40 2.10
N LEU A 239 44.16 -19.58 2.71
CA LEU A 239 45.49 -19.29 2.14
C LEU A 239 46.38 -20.54 2.24
N PRO A 240 46.84 -21.12 1.12
CA PRO A 240 47.77 -22.24 1.18
C PRO A 240 49.09 -21.74 1.77
N LEU A 241 49.50 -22.34 2.89
CA LEU A 241 50.87 -22.27 3.39
C LEU A 241 51.79 -22.80 2.29
N ARG A 242 52.35 -21.89 1.48
CA ARG A 242 53.55 -22.17 0.68
C ARG A 242 54.70 -22.28 1.67
N ILE A 243 55.04 -23.52 2.02
CA ILE A 243 56.36 -23.91 2.53
C ILE A 243 57.20 -24.32 1.32
#